data_AF-A0A183JUR2-F1
#
_entry.id   AF-A0A183JUR2-F1
#
_cell.length_a   1.000
_cell.length_b   1.000
_cell.length_c   1.000
_cell.angle_alpha   90.00
_cell.angle_beta   90.00
_cell.angle_gamma   90.00
#
_symmetry.space_group_name_H-M   'P 1'
#
loop_
_entity.id
_entity.type
_entity.pdbx_description
1 polymer ?
#
loop_
_entity_poly.entity_id
_entity_poly.type
_entity_poly.pdbx_seq_one_letter_code
_entity_poly.pdbx_strand_id
1 'polypeptide(L)'
;MNLHAIKVDMYQIYPTLNLFSPGYPYHERLHDLLSAFITYKPEIGYIPGMSWIAGMALIVFDNTYDAFLTFANILNRSYHQAFYSMDEEKVS
;
A
#
# COMPACT_ATOMS: atom_id res chain seq x y z
N MET A 1 9.24 11.77 0.05
CA MET A 1 9.18 10.42 0.67
C MET A 1 8.40 10.54 1.99
N ASN A 2 7.13 10.12 2.02
CA ASN A 2 6.23 10.36 3.14
C ASN A 2 6.19 9.17 4.12
N LEU A 3 7.34 8.91 4.78
CA LEU A 3 7.47 7.84 5.78
C LEU A 3 6.59 8.06 7.02
N HIS A 4 6.20 9.32 7.28
CA HIS A 4 5.33 9.66 8.41
C HIS A 4 3.89 9.19 8.16
N ALA A 5 3.39 9.30 6.93
CA ALA A 5 2.07 8.79 6.56
C ALA A 5 1.95 7.27 6.66
N ILE A 6 3.02 6.52 6.37
CA ILE A 6 3.04 5.06 6.56
C ILE A 6 2.76 4.70 8.01
N LYS A 7 3.47 5.35 8.95
CA LYS A 7 3.31 5.08 10.39
C LYS A 7 1.89 5.39 10.85
N VAL A 8 1.31 6.51 10.41
CA VAL A 8 -0.05 6.92 10.80
C VAL A 8 -1.10 5.93 10.29
N ASP A 9 -1.03 5.54 9.02
CA ASP A 9 -1.99 4.60 8.46
C ASP A 9 -1.86 3.20 9.05
N MET A 10 -0.65 2.74 9.36
CA MET A 10 -0.44 1.40 9.94
C MET A 10 -1.20 1.17 11.25
N TYR A 11 -1.40 2.22 12.07
CA TYR A 11 -2.19 2.13 13.30
C TYR A 11 -3.71 2.02 13.06
N GLN A 12 -4.18 2.37 11.85
CA GLN A 12 -5.60 2.38 11.50
C GLN A 12 -6.03 1.16 10.67
N ILE A 13 -5.10 0.30 10.27
CA ILE A 13 -5.39 -0.89 9.45
C ILE A 13 -5.86 -2.02 10.36
N TYR A 14 -7.16 -2.30 10.26
CA TYR A 14 -7.84 -3.36 11.00
C TYR A 14 -7.56 -3.33 12.51
N PRO A 15 -7.92 -2.24 13.21
CA PRO A 15 -7.63 -2.06 14.63
C PRO A 15 -8.23 -3.16 15.52
N THR A 16 -9.24 -3.88 15.03
CA THR A 16 -9.87 -5.01 15.73
C THR A 16 -9.16 -6.34 15.53
N LEU A 17 -8.34 -6.49 14.49
CA LEU A 17 -7.64 -7.74 14.17
C LEU A 17 -6.26 -7.83 14.85
N ASN A 18 -5.68 -6.71 15.30
CA ASN A 18 -4.36 -6.66 15.95
C ASN A 18 -3.28 -7.43 15.16
N LEU A 19 -3.20 -7.21 13.85
CA LEU A 19 -2.23 -7.92 13.00
C LEU A 19 -1.01 -7.07 12.64
N PHE A 20 -1.21 -5.75 12.54
CA PHE A 20 -0.25 -4.80 11.97
C PHE A 20 0.27 -3.76 12.97
N SER A 21 -0.19 -3.80 14.22
CA SER A 21 0.34 -2.96 15.31
C SER A 21 1.77 -3.37 15.69
N PRO A 22 2.59 -2.47 16.25
CA PRO A 22 3.93 -2.83 16.71
C PRO A 22 3.93 -4.06 17.63
N GLY A 23 4.82 -5.02 17.36
CA GLY A 23 4.90 -6.29 18.10
C GLY A 23 4.02 -7.42 17.58
N TYR A 24 3.22 -7.19 16.53
CA TYR A 24 2.37 -8.21 15.91
C TYR A 24 2.95 -8.75 14.59
N PRO A 25 2.52 -9.96 14.15
CA PRO A 25 3.23 -10.77 13.15
C PRO A 25 3.45 -10.11 11.78
N TYR A 26 2.63 -9.13 11.41
CA TYR A 26 2.67 -8.49 10.09
C TYR A 26 3.20 -7.05 10.11
N HIS A 27 3.55 -6.50 11.28
CA HIS A 27 3.99 -5.11 11.40
C HIS A 27 5.23 -4.81 10.55
N GLU A 28 6.32 -5.55 10.78
CA GLU A 28 7.58 -5.37 10.06
C GLU A 28 7.41 -5.68 8.57
N ARG A 29 6.69 -6.77 8.23
CA ARG A 29 6.44 -7.15 6.84
C ARG A 29 5.66 -6.08 6.07
N LEU A 30 4.68 -5.44 6.71
CA LEU A 30 3.90 -4.36 6.10
C LEU A 30 4.77 -3.11 5.89
N HIS A 31 5.57 -2.75 6.88
CA HIS A 31 6.53 -1.65 6.76
C HIS A 31 7.51 -1.89 5.60
N ASP A 32 8.09 -3.09 5.53
CA ASP A 32 9.09 -3.44 4.52
C ASP A 32 8.49 -3.51 3.13
N LEU A 33 7.28 -4.07 2.97
CA LEU A 33 6.57 -4.10 1.69
C LEU A 33 6.30 -2.69 1.17
N LEU A 34 5.77 -1.80 2.02
CA LEU A 34 5.49 -0.40 1.65
C LEU A 34 6.79 0.36 1.33
N SER A 35 7.83 0.16 2.13
CA SER A 35 9.15 0.79 1.91
C SER A 35 9.80 0.32 0.60
N ALA A 36 9.71 -0.98 0.31
CA ALA A 36 10.15 -1.56 -0.95
C ALA A 36 9.40 -0.97 -2.14
N PHE A 37 8.08 -0.74 -2.01
CA PHE A 37 7.28 -0.16 -3.10
C PHE A 37 7.67 1.29 -3.39
N ILE A 38 7.83 2.11 -2.35
CA ILE A 38 8.26 3.50 -2.51
C ILE A 38 9.66 3.58 -3.11
N THR A 39 10.51 2.60 -2.83
CA THR A 39 11.85 2.49 -3.43
C THR A 39 11.77 2.04 -4.89
N TYR A 40 10.86 1.13 -5.21
CA TYR A 40 10.61 0.63 -6.57
C TYR A 40 9.93 1.69 -7.47
N LYS A 41 9.02 2.49 -6.90
CA LYS A 41 8.21 3.52 -7.56
C LYS A 41 8.29 4.87 -6.84
N PRO A 42 9.49 5.51 -6.80
CA PRO A 42 9.70 6.76 -6.08
C PRO A 42 8.86 7.92 -6.64
N GLU A 43 8.48 7.87 -7.92
CA GLU A 43 7.64 8.85 -8.59
C GLU A 43 6.20 8.88 -8.05
N ILE A 44 5.70 7.74 -7.58
CA ILE A 44 4.37 7.63 -6.96
C ILE A 44 4.49 7.92 -5.45
N GLY A 45 5.51 7.34 -4.81
CA GLY A 45 5.68 7.42 -3.37
C GLY A 45 4.60 6.64 -2.61
N TYR A 46 4.20 7.18 -1.44
CA TYR A 46 3.14 6.61 -0.62
C TYR A 46 1.87 7.45 -0.72
N ILE A 47 0.74 6.81 -1.01
CA ILE A 47 -0.59 7.43 -1.01
C ILE A 47 -1.42 6.80 0.12
N PRO A 48 -2.15 7.60 0.92
CA PRO A 48 -3.01 7.08 1.97
C PRO A 48 -3.93 5.96 1.46
N GLY A 49 -4.07 4.89 2.26
CA GLY A 49 -4.84 3.71 1.89
C GLY A 49 -4.07 2.60 1.15
N MET A 50 -2.88 2.88 0.61
CA MET A 50 -1.99 1.82 0.06
C MET A 50 -1.71 0.72 1.08
N SER A 51 -1.53 1.12 2.33
CA SER A 51 -1.25 0.21 3.44
C SER A 51 -2.38 -0.78 3.70
N TRP A 52 -3.64 -0.44 3.42
CA TRP A 52 -4.78 -1.34 3.54
C TRP A 52 -4.73 -2.46 2.50
N ILE A 53 -4.38 -2.11 1.25
CA ILE A 53 -4.20 -3.07 0.14
C ILE A 53 -2.98 -3.96 0.42
N ALA A 54 -1.86 -3.38 0.85
CA ALA A 54 -0.66 -4.11 1.22
C ALA A 54 -0.92 -5.07 2.39
N GLY A 55 -1.67 -4.65 3.41
CA GLY A 55 -2.08 -5.49 4.54
C GLY A 55 -2.95 -6.66 4.10
N MET A 56 -3.91 -6.44 3.20
CA MET A 56 -4.70 -7.53 2.63
C MET A 56 -3.84 -8.52 1.85
N ALA A 57 -2.91 -8.03 1.02
CA ALA A 57 -1.99 -8.91 0.31
C ALA A 57 -1.18 -9.78 1.29
N LEU A 58 -0.66 -9.20 2.37
CA LEU A 58 0.09 -9.95 3.38
C LEU A 58 -0.73 -11.01 4.13
N ILE A 59 -2.05 -10.83 4.24
CA ILE A 59 -2.94 -11.84 4.83
C ILE A 59 -3.22 -12.97 3.84
N VAL A 60 -3.32 -12.64 2.55
CA VAL A 60 -3.70 -13.60 1.50
C VAL A 60 -2.53 -14.47 1.03
N PHE A 61 -1.30 -13.95 1.04
CA PHE A 61 -0.12 -14.65 0.53
C PHE A 61 0.82 -15.14 1.65
N ASP A 62 1.33 -16.36 1.49
CA ASP A 62 2.22 -16.99 2.47
C ASP A 62 3.60 -16.31 2.59
N ASN A 63 4.05 -15.61 1.54
CA ASN A 63 5.33 -14.91 1.51
C ASN A 63 5.20 -13.43 1.09
N THR A 64 6.12 -12.60 1.56
CA THR A 64 6.13 -11.15 1.32
C THR A 64 6.39 -10.78 -0.14
N TYR A 65 7.10 -11.61 -0.91
CA TYR A 65 7.41 -11.33 -2.30
C TYR A 65 6.16 -11.37 -3.19
N ASP A 66 5.34 -12.41 -3.05
CA ASP A 66 4.09 -12.55 -3.80
C ASP A 66 3.07 -11.47 -3.39
N ALA A 67 3.02 -11.14 -2.10
CA ALA A 67 2.24 -10.01 -1.60
C ALA A 67 2.67 -8.69 -2.25
N PHE A 68 3.99 -8.43 -2.32
CA PHE A 68 4.55 -7.25 -2.95
C PHE A 68 4.21 -7.19 -4.45
N LEU A 69 4.46 -8.27 -5.18
CA LEU A 69 4.20 -8.33 -6.62
C LEU A 69 2.72 -8.06 -6.93
N THR A 70 1.83 -8.65 -6.13
CA THR A 70 0.38 -8.45 -6.28
C THR A 70 -0.02 -7.01 -5.97
N PHE A 71 0.46 -6.47 -4.85
CA PHE A 71 0.24 -5.08 -4.46
C PHE A 71 0.71 -4.09 -5.56
N ALA A 72 1.94 -4.26 -6.07
CA ALA A 72 2.47 -3.42 -7.13
C ALA A 72 1.66 -3.51 -8.42
N ASN A 73 1.18 -4.71 -8.79
CA ASN A 73 0.36 -4.91 -9.97
C ASN A 73 -1.04 -4.27 -9.85
N ILE A 74 -1.68 -4.39 -8.68
CA ILE A 74 -2.96 -3.73 -8.38
C ILE A 74 -2.78 -2.22 -8.55
N LEU A 75 -1.77 -1.66 -7.88
CA LEU A 75 -1.50 -0.24 -7.90
C LEU A 75 -1.17 0.28 -9.30
N ASN A 76 -0.33 -0.40 -10.07
CA ASN A 76 -0.07 -0.01 -11.46
C ASN A 76 -1.37 0.10 -12.26
N ARG A 77 -2.28 -0.88 -12.16
CA ARG A 77 -3.57 -0.83 -12.87
C ARG A 77 -4.49 0.27 -12.37
N SER A 78 -4.62 0.42 -11.05
CA SER A 78 -5.50 1.42 -10.43
C SER A 78 -5.01 2.85 -10.67
N TYR A 79 -3.69 3.09 -10.66
CA TYR A 79 -3.15 4.41 -10.98
C TYR A 79 -3.33 4.77 -12.45
N HIS A 80 -3.13 3.82 -13.37
CA HIS A 80 -3.45 4.08 -14.78
C HIS A 80 -4.91 4.51 -14.94
N GLN A 81 -5.86 3.85 -14.27
CA GLN A 81 -7.28 4.22 -14.35
C GLN A 81 -7.61 5.56 -13.67
N ALA A 82 -7.06 5.84 -12.49
CA ALA A 82 -7.33 7.08 -11.76
C ALA A 82 -6.82 8.33 -12.50
N PHE A 83 -5.73 8.21 -13.27
CA PHE A 83 -5.22 9.30 -14.10
C PHE A 83 -6.02 9.48 -15.40
N TYR A 84 -6.54 8.42 -16.02
CA TYR A 84 -7.44 8.57 -17.18
C TYR A 84 -8.77 9.25 -16.79
N SER A 85 -9.29 9.01 -15.59
CA SER A 85 -10.54 9.62 -15.12
C SER A 85 -10.41 11.09 -14.69
N MET A 86 -9.19 11.60 -14.47
CA MET A 86 -8.96 13.01 -14.13
C MET A 86 -8.82 13.93 -15.35
N ASP A 87 -8.69 13.38 -16.57
CA ASP A 87 -8.56 14.16 -17.81
C ASP A 87 -9.86 14.27 -18.64
N GLU A 88 -10.98 13.66 -18.23
CA GLU A 88 -12.29 13.81 -18.90
C GLU A 88 -13.26 14.77 -18.19
N GLU A 89 -12.76 15.76 -17.44
CA GLU A 89 -13.58 16.88 -16.96
C GLU A 89 -13.03 18.25 -17.42
N LYS A 90 -12.63 18.32 -18.70
CA LYS A 90 -12.47 19.59 -19.43
C LYS A 90 -13.01 19.50 -20.85
N VAL A 91 -14.31 19.25 -21.02
CA VAL A 91 -15.03 19.74 -22.21
C VAL A 91 -16.47 20.12 -21.84
N SER A 92 -16.85 21.33 -22.27
CA SER A 92 -18.17 21.98 -22.26
C SER A 92 -18.43 22.96 -21.11
#